data_AF-A0A532UU14-F1
#
_entry.id   AF-A0A532UU14-F1
#
_cell.length_a   1.000
_cell.length_b   1.000
_cell.length_c   1.000
_cell.angle_alpha   90.00
_cell.angle_beta   90.00
_cell.angle_gamma   90.00
#
_symmetry.space_group_name_H-M   'P 1'
#
loop_
_entity.id
_entity.type
_entity.pdbx_description
1 polymer ?
#
loop_
_entity_poly.entity_id
_entity_poly.type
_entity_poly.pdbx_seq_one_letter_code
_entity_poly.pdbx_strand_id
1 'polypeptide(L)'
;MKKIIIVVMVLALVATSATATVLSVPDSYSTIQAGINAANEGDTVIVADGVYEGTGNCAINYYGKSIVVMSENGPDDCIITCGGQAQGFIFISGETNVAVLQGFTVTSGSAINGGGIHIANSSPTIMRCIFWNNNAGNGGGVYVNSGDPRFINCTICQNSATSGGAIYLVNSDMVINSCIIAQNSASG
;
A
#
# COMPACT_ATOMS: atom_id res chain seq x y z
N MET A 1 40.93 -25.11 -52.44
CA MET A 1 39.86 -25.34 -51.44
C MET A 1 39.95 -24.23 -50.39
N LYS A 2 39.04 -23.23 -50.42
CA LYS A 2 39.06 -22.09 -49.50
C LYS A 2 38.38 -22.49 -48.19
N LYS A 3 39.08 -22.39 -47.06
CA LYS A 3 38.52 -22.67 -45.72
C LYS A 3 37.66 -21.47 -45.31
N ILE A 4 36.35 -21.70 -45.15
CA ILE A 4 35.40 -20.73 -44.59
C ILE A 4 35.51 -20.85 -43.06
N ILE A 5 35.94 -19.77 -42.40
CA ILE A 5 35.96 -19.67 -40.94
C ILE A 5 34.62 -19.05 -40.52
N ILE A 6 33.78 -19.83 -39.86
CA ILE A 6 32.53 -19.36 -39.26
C ILE A 6 32.89 -18.79 -37.88
N VAL A 7 32.82 -17.47 -37.74
CA VAL A 7 32.96 -16.79 -36.44
C VAL A 7 31.57 -16.77 -35.80
N VAL A 8 31.36 -17.62 -34.80
CA VAL A 8 30.16 -17.60 -33.97
C VAL A 8 30.33 -16.48 -32.94
N MET A 9 29.64 -15.35 -33.14
CA MET A 9 29.50 -14.33 -32.10
C MET A 9 28.53 -14.85 -31.03
N VAL A 10 29.05 -15.16 -29.85
CA VAL A 10 28.24 -15.44 -28.66
C VAL A 10 27.84 -14.10 -28.06
N LEU A 11 26.57 -13.71 -28.23
CA LEU A 11 25.99 -12.55 -27.56
C LEU A 11 25.75 -12.93 -26.09
N ALA A 12 26.65 -12.56 -25.20
CA ALA A 12 26.44 -12.74 -23.76
C ALA A 12 25.37 -11.73 -23.30
N LEU A 13 24.17 -12.20 -23.02
CA LEU A 13 23.12 -11.42 -22.38
C LEU A 13 23.55 -11.19 -20.93
N VAL A 14 24.18 -10.04 -20.66
CA VAL A 14 24.47 -9.63 -19.29
C VAL A 14 23.15 -9.18 -18.67
N ALA A 15 22.51 -10.06 -17.91
CA ALA A 15 21.40 -9.69 -17.06
C ALA A 15 21.96 -8.76 -15.98
N THR A 16 21.81 -7.45 -16.15
CA THR A 16 22.01 -6.50 -15.07
C THR A 16 20.92 -6.77 -14.06
N SER A 17 21.24 -7.36 -12.91
CA SER A 17 20.34 -7.35 -11.77
C SER A 17 20.08 -5.88 -11.42
N ALA A 18 18.86 -5.40 -11.62
CA ALA A 18 18.46 -4.11 -11.06
C ALA A 18 18.59 -4.25 -9.54
N THR A 19 19.52 -3.50 -8.96
CA THR A 19 19.61 -3.39 -7.50
C THR A 19 18.43 -2.55 -7.04
N ALA A 20 17.67 -3.04 -6.06
CA ALA A 20 16.63 -2.26 -5.42
C ALA A 20 17.15 -0.87 -5.05
N THR A 21 16.43 0.16 -5.47
CA THR A 21 16.73 1.57 -5.23
C THR A 21 15.77 2.17 -4.22
N VAL A 22 16.18 3.29 -3.62
CA VAL A 22 15.35 4.06 -2.68
C VAL A 22 14.93 5.36 -3.37
N LEU A 23 13.62 5.60 -3.42
CA LEU A 23 12.99 6.77 -3.98
C LEU A 23 12.40 7.62 -2.85
N SER A 24 12.89 8.84 -2.66
CA SER A 24 12.51 9.69 -1.54
C SER A 24 11.36 10.63 -1.86
N VAL A 25 10.37 10.69 -0.97
CA VAL A 25 9.23 11.62 -1.00
C VAL A 25 9.30 12.49 0.26
N PRO A 26 9.26 13.84 0.18
CA PRO A 26 8.96 14.64 -1.01
C PRO A 26 10.19 15.03 -1.84
N ASP A 27 11.41 14.70 -1.40
CA ASP A 27 12.66 15.24 -1.95
C ASP A 27 12.85 15.00 -3.45
N SER A 28 12.69 13.75 -3.90
CA SER A 28 12.83 13.38 -5.31
C SER A 28 11.50 13.39 -6.06
N TYR A 29 10.40 13.15 -5.33
CA TYR A 29 9.05 13.06 -5.87
C TYR A 29 8.08 13.78 -4.95
N SER A 30 7.31 14.71 -5.50
CA SER A 30 6.44 15.58 -4.69
C SER A 30 5.26 14.88 -4.02
N THR A 31 4.92 13.64 -4.41
CA THR A 31 3.82 12.86 -3.84
C THR A 31 4.18 11.39 -3.71
N ILE A 32 3.49 10.69 -2.81
CA ILE A 32 3.69 9.25 -2.59
C ILE A 32 3.39 8.48 -3.88
N GLN A 33 2.29 8.82 -4.58
CA GLN A 33 1.95 8.19 -5.85
C GLN A 33 3.01 8.45 -6.92
N ALA A 34 3.62 9.64 -6.98
CA ALA A 34 4.70 9.90 -7.93
C ALA A 34 5.93 9.01 -7.67
N GLY A 35 6.28 8.79 -6.40
CA GLY A 35 7.32 7.83 -6.01
C GLY A 35 6.99 6.41 -6.45
N ILE A 36 5.77 5.94 -6.18
CA ILE A 36 5.30 4.60 -6.62
C ILE A 36 5.30 4.47 -8.14
N ASN A 37 4.89 5.51 -8.87
CA ASN A 37 4.86 5.48 -10.34
C ASN A 37 6.26 5.28 -10.91
N ALA A 38 7.28 5.91 -10.31
CA ALA A 38 8.67 5.81 -10.75
C ALA A 38 9.39 4.53 -10.26
N ALA A 39 8.93 3.92 -9.17
CA ALA A 39 9.53 2.72 -8.60
C ALA A 39 9.44 1.51 -9.55
N ASN A 40 10.48 0.69 -9.59
CA ASN A 40 10.51 -0.63 -10.24
C ASN A 40 10.31 -1.73 -9.20
N GLU A 41 10.08 -2.96 -9.67
CA GLU A 41 9.97 -4.13 -8.79
C GLU A 41 11.17 -4.24 -7.83
N GLY A 42 10.88 -4.42 -6.55
CA GLY A 42 11.87 -4.51 -5.47
C GLY A 42 12.36 -3.17 -4.91
N ASP A 43 12.01 -2.03 -5.51
CA ASP A 43 12.38 -0.71 -4.98
C ASP A 43 11.66 -0.39 -3.66
N THR A 44 12.20 0.60 -2.95
CA THR A 44 11.58 1.21 -1.77
C THR A 44 11.23 2.67 -2.06
N VAL A 45 9.97 3.05 -1.85
CA VAL A 45 9.57 4.45 -1.73
C VAL A 45 9.64 4.82 -0.26
N ILE A 46 10.61 5.65 0.11
CA ILE A 46 10.78 6.14 1.48
C ILE A 46 10.11 7.52 1.60
N VAL A 47 9.30 7.70 2.64
CA VAL A 47 8.49 8.90 2.84
C VAL A 47 8.94 9.57 4.13
N ALA A 48 9.44 10.80 4.00
CA ALA A 48 9.86 11.63 5.12
C ALA A 48 8.69 11.99 6.03
N ASP A 49 9.00 12.49 7.22
CA ASP A 49 8.00 12.92 8.19
C ASP A 49 7.18 14.10 7.65
N GLY A 50 5.88 14.10 7.93
CA GLY A 50 4.98 15.15 7.49
C GLY A 50 3.53 14.72 7.37
N VAL A 51 2.70 15.70 6.97
CA VAL A 51 1.29 15.51 6.65
C VAL A 51 1.13 15.56 5.14
N TYR A 52 0.66 14.47 4.56
CA TYR A 52 0.45 14.28 3.14
C TYR A 52 -1.05 14.28 2.84
N GLU A 53 -1.47 15.23 2.01
CA GLU A 53 -2.87 15.43 1.63
C GLU A 53 -3.01 15.72 0.14
N GLY A 54 -4.26 15.66 -0.34
CA GLY A 54 -4.59 16.00 -1.72
C GLY A 54 -4.18 14.96 -2.76
N THR A 55 -4.26 15.37 -4.03
CA THR A 55 -4.02 14.50 -5.19
C THR A 55 -2.62 13.89 -5.16
N GLY A 56 -2.54 12.56 -5.32
CA GLY A 56 -1.29 11.81 -5.30
C GLY A 56 -0.84 11.35 -3.90
N ASN A 57 -1.52 11.80 -2.85
CA ASN A 57 -1.33 11.35 -1.47
C ASN A 57 -2.57 10.66 -0.89
N CYS A 58 -3.61 10.50 -1.68
CA CYS A 58 -4.81 9.72 -1.37
C CYS A 58 -5.21 8.90 -2.58
N ALA A 59 -6.04 7.87 -2.36
CA ALA A 59 -6.32 6.84 -3.35
C ALA A 59 -5.03 6.22 -3.92
N ILE A 60 -4.02 6.05 -3.05
CA ILE A 60 -2.68 5.63 -3.45
C ILE A 60 -2.74 4.17 -3.91
N ASN A 61 -2.27 3.91 -5.12
CA ASN A 61 -2.35 2.61 -5.79
C ASN A 61 -0.95 2.11 -6.16
N TYR A 62 -0.67 0.84 -5.84
CA TYR A 62 0.59 0.16 -6.13
C TYR A 62 0.69 -0.31 -7.57
N TYR A 63 -0.44 -0.43 -8.28
CA TYR A 63 -0.52 -0.90 -9.66
C TYR A 63 0.14 -2.29 -9.86
N GLY A 64 -0.03 -3.19 -8.89
CA GLY A 64 0.50 -4.56 -8.95
C GLY A 64 1.99 -4.68 -8.60
N LYS A 65 2.67 -3.57 -8.29
CA LYS A 65 4.11 -3.57 -8.02
C LYS A 65 4.46 -4.25 -6.70
N SER A 66 5.53 -5.04 -6.71
CA SER A 66 6.14 -5.66 -5.53
C SER A 66 7.22 -4.73 -4.98
N ILE A 67 6.79 -3.64 -4.35
CA ILE A 67 7.65 -2.61 -3.75
C ILE A 67 7.36 -2.43 -2.26
N VAL A 68 8.28 -1.79 -1.56
CA VAL A 68 8.06 -1.29 -0.20
C VAL A 68 7.73 0.19 -0.26
N VAL A 69 6.64 0.62 0.38
CA VAL A 69 6.39 2.04 0.67
C VAL A 69 6.42 2.17 2.18
N MET A 70 7.33 2.99 2.71
CA MET A 70 7.51 3.13 4.15
C MET A 70 7.79 4.56 4.59
N SER A 71 7.26 4.92 5.75
CA SER A 71 7.68 6.13 6.48
C SER A 71 9.13 6.00 6.98
N GLU A 72 9.83 7.11 7.14
CA GLU A 72 11.15 7.14 7.79
C GLU A 72 11.08 6.81 9.28
N ASN A 73 10.25 7.52 10.05
CA ASN A 73 10.26 7.44 11.52
C ASN A 73 9.02 6.80 12.15
N GLY A 74 8.08 6.31 11.33
CA GLY A 74 6.91 5.55 11.79
C GLY A 74 5.61 6.34 11.73
N PRO A 75 4.51 5.73 12.22
CA PRO A 75 3.17 6.22 11.96
C PRO A 75 2.82 7.52 12.70
N ASP A 76 3.53 7.84 13.79
CA ASP A 76 3.30 9.07 14.55
C ASP A 76 3.82 10.31 13.80
N ASP A 77 4.81 10.14 12.92
CA ASP A 77 5.50 11.23 12.22
C ASP A 77 5.11 11.36 10.75
N CYS A 78 4.51 10.32 10.14
CA CYS A 78 4.06 10.34 8.75
C CYS A 78 2.55 10.08 8.62
N ILE A 79 1.80 11.15 8.39
CA ILE A 79 0.33 11.16 8.38
C ILE A 79 -0.19 11.38 6.97
N ILE A 80 -1.05 10.48 6.51
CA ILE A 80 -1.81 10.61 5.27
C ILE A 80 -3.25 10.98 5.62
N THR A 81 -3.71 12.15 5.20
CA THR A 81 -5.07 12.64 5.46
C THR A 81 -5.84 12.91 4.17
N CYS A 82 -7.00 12.28 4.04
CA CYS A 82 -7.77 12.32 2.79
C CYS A 82 -8.99 13.24 2.79
N GLY A 83 -9.23 13.98 3.87
CA GLY A 83 -10.24 15.05 3.93
C GLY A 83 -11.66 14.61 3.54
N GLY A 84 -11.99 13.33 3.67
CA GLY A 84 -13.25 12.73 3.26
C GLY A 84 -13.46 12.62 1.74
N GLN A 85 -12.42 12.80 0.93
CA GLN A 85 -12.52 12.86 -0.54
C GLN A 85 -12.23 11.52 -1.23
N ALA A 86 -11.48 10.63 -0.57
CA ALA A 86 -11.10 9.33 -1.11
C ALA A 86 -10.69 8.37 0.01
N GLN A 87 -10.52 7.09 -0.31
CA GLN A 87 -9.80 6.16 0.55
C GLN A 87 -8.29 6.47 0.60
N GLY A 88 -7.58 6.01 1.63
CA GLY A 88 -6.13 6.18 1.75
C GLY A 88 -5.35 5.39 0.69
N PHE A 89 -5.42 4.05 0.76
CA PHE A 89 -4.72 3.14 -0.16
C PHE A 89 -5.67 2.19 -0.89
N ILE A 90 -5.23 1.74 -2.06
CA ILE A 90 -5.93 0.84 -2.96
C ILE A 90 -4.95 -0.26 -3.43
N PHE A 91 -5.34 -1.52 -3.24
CA PHE A 91 -4.63 -2.71 -3.74
C PHE A 91 -5.62 -3.53 -4.56
N ILE A 92 -5.64 -3.34 -5.88
CA ILE A 92 -6.65 -3.94 -6.77
C ILE A 92 -6.05 -4.54 -8.04
N SER A 93 -4.73 -4.69 -8.09
CA SER A 93 -3.99 -5.03 -9.31
C SER A 93 -3.14 -6.29 -9.14
N GLY A 94 -3.53 -7.17 -8.21
CA GLY A 94 -2.85 -8.44 -7.98
C GLY A 94 -1.61 -8.32 -7.10
N GLU A 95 -1.55 -7.28 -6.26
CA GLU A 95 -0.44 -7.10 -5.33
C GLU A 95 -0.28 -8.34 -4.44
N THR A 96 0.92 -8.88 -4.36
CA THR A 96 1.23 -10.04 -3.50
C THR A 96 1.69 -9.57 -2.12
N ASN A 97 2.01 -10.52 -1.24
CA ASN A 97 2.55 -10.22 0.09
C ASN A 97 3.93 -9.54 0.07
N VAL A 98 4.55 -9.40 -1.10
CA VAL A 98 5.79 -8.64 -1.32
C VAL A 98 5.53 -7.14 -1.48
N ALA A 99 4.30 -6.73 -1.81
CA ALA A 99 3.89 -5.33 -1.72
C ALA A 99 3.71 -4.97 -0.24
N VAL A 100 4.57 -4.08 0.27
CA VAL A 100 4.62 -3.73 1.70
C VAL A 100 4.26 -2.27 1.91
N LEU A 101 3.23 -2.03 2.72
CA LEU A 101 2.93 -0.71 3.29
C LEU A 101 3.37 -0.68 4.75
N GLN A 102 4.22 0.28 5.13
CA GLN A 102 4.77 0.32 6.47
C GLN A 102 4.82 1.71 7.10
N GLY A 103 4.36 1.81 8.35
CA GLY A 103 4.67 2.96 9.21
C GLY A 103 3.86 4.22 8.96
N PHE A 104 2.65 4.13 8.39
CA PHE A 104 1.82 5.32 8.14
C PHE A 104 0.65 5.42 9.12
N THR A 105 0.29 6.63 9.51
CA THR A 105 -1.08 6.93 9.93
C THR A 105 -1.91 7.30 8.71
N VAL A 106 -3.06 6.67 8.54
CA VAL A 106 -4.04 6.97 7.48
C VAL A 106 -5.35 7.39 8.13
N THR A 107 -5.79 8.61 7.82
CA THR A 107 -6.97 9.22 8.46
C THR A 107 -7.86 9.97 7.49
N SER A 108 -9.09 10.18 7.94
CA SER A 108 -10.09 10.99 7.23
C SER A 108 -10.34 10.47 5.82
N GLY A 109 -10.15 9.17 5.60
CA GLY A 109 -10.50 8.47 4.38
C GLY A 109 -12.01 8.23 4.32
N SER A 110 -12.60 8.38 3.15
CA SER A 110 -14.03 8.17 2.92
C SER A 110 -14.28 7.52 1.57
N ALA A 111 -14.99 6.39 1.57
CA ALA A 111 -15.30 5.63 0.36
C ALA A 111 -16.52 4.72 0.52
N ILE A 112 -16.97 4.07 -0.56
CA ILE A 112 -17.97 3.01 -0.44
C ILE A 112 -17.35 1.77 0.22
N ASN A 113 -16.13 1.40 -0.15
CA ASN A 113 -15.41 0.25 0.37
C ASN A 113 -14.06 0.72 0.91
N GLY A 114 -13.78 0.46 2.19
CA GLY A 114 -12.44 0.66 2.75
C GLY A 114 -12.03 2.12 2.86
N GLY A 115 -12.46 2.81 3.91
CA GLY A 115 -12.12 4.24 4.08
C GLY A 115 -10.60 4.44 4.23
N GLY A 116 -9.94 3.60 5.02
CA GLY A 116 -8.48 3.57 5.10
C GLY A 116 -7.84 2.83 3.93
N ILE A 117 -8.22 1.55 3.74
CA ILE A 117 -7.70 0.68 2.67
C ILE A 117 -8.82 -0.10 1.99
N HIS A 118 -8.80 -0.10 0.65
CA HIS A 118 -9.54 -1.05 -0.19
C HIS A 118 -8.59 -2.07 -0.82
N ILE A 119 -8.84 -3.36 -0.54
CA ILE A 119 -8.11 -4.49 -1.12
C ILE A 119 -9.07 -5.35 -1.96
N ALA A 120 -8.73 -5.64 -3.21
CA ALA A 120 -9.46 -6.58 -4.06
C ALA A 120 -8.51 -7.45 -4.89
N ASN A 121 -8.74 -8.77 -4.92
CA ASN A 121 -7.91 -9.73 -5.69
C ASN A 121 -6.40 -9.58 -5.40
N SER A 122 -6.04 -9.20 -4.18
CA SER A 122 -4.70 -8.80 -3.78
C SER A 122 -4.44 -9.16 -2.32
N SER A 123 -3.18 -9.42 -1.98
CA SER A 123 -2.76 -9.92 -0.67
C SER A 123 -1.52 -9.16 -0.13
N PRO A 124 -1.55 -7.82 -0.01
CA PRO A 124 -0.41 -7.04 0.46
C PRO A 124 -0.06 -7.33 1.92
N THR A 125 1.18 -6.98 2.31
CA THR A 125 1.59 -6.94 3.71
C THR A 125 1.50 -5.50 4.23
N ILE A 126 0.67 -5.27 5.24
CA ILE A 126 0.49 -4.00 5.91
C ILE A 126 1.08 -4.12 7.32
N MET A 127 2.03 -3.26 7.69
CA MET A 127 2.64 -3.38 9.01
C MET A 127 2.96 -2.04 9.68
N ARG A 128 2.84 -2.01 11.01
CA ARG A 128 3.13 -0.80 11.82
C ARG A 128 2.36 0.44 11.37
N CYS A 129 1.16 0.26 10.81
CA CYS A 129 0.32 1.37 10.38
C CYS A 129 -0.82 1.62 11.38
N ILE A 130 -1.32 2.85 11.38
CA ILE A 130 -2.50 3.26 12.12
C ILE A 130 -3.59 3.67 11.12
N PHE A 131 -4.74 3.02 11.17
CA PHE A 131 -5.94 3.39 10.42
C PHE A 131 -6.93 4.00 11.39
N TRP A 132 -7.02 5.31 11.37
CA TRP A 132 -7.74 6.10 12.37
C TRP A 132 -8.80 6.98 11.73
N ASN A 133 -10.00 7.03 12.30
CA ASN A 133 -11.05 7.98 11.90
C ASN A 133 -11.36 7.97 10.39
N ASN A 134 -11.42 6.77 9.81
CA ASN A 134 -11.86 6.57 8.43
C ASN A 134 -13.32 6.12 8.40
N ASN A 135 -14.02 6.47 7.34
CA ASN A 135 -15.43 6.19 7.16
C ASN A 135 -15.68 5.43 5.85
N ALA A 136 -16.59 4.45 5.85
CA ALA A 136 -16.99 3.79 4.60
C ALA A 136 -18.43 3.26 4.58
N GLY A 137 -18.90 2.80 3.41
CA GLY A 137 -20.07 1.93 3.35
C GLY A 137 -19.78 0.55 3.97
N ASN A 138 -18.68 -0.07 3.56
CA ASN A 138 -18.19 -1.35 4.07
C ASN A 138 -16.74 -1.22 4.50
N GLY A 139 -16.40 -1.68 5.71
CA GLY A 139 -15.02 -1.71 6.19
C GLY A 139 -14.47 -0.31 6.43
N GLY A 140 -14.87 0.35 7.52
CA GLY A 140 -14.51 1.76 7.76
C GLY A 140 -13.00 1.99 7.71
N GLY A 141 -12.24 1.13 8.39
CA GLY A 141 -10.79 1.08 8.26
C GLY A 141 -10.34 0.32 7.02
N VAL A 142 -10.77 -0.94 6.88
CA VAL A 142 -10.28 -1.86 5.86
C VAL A 142 -11.43 -2.64 5.22
N TYR A 143 -11.45 -2.69 3.89
CA TYR A 143 -12.30 -3.59 3.13
C TYR A 143 -11.44 -4.55 2.31
N VAL A 144 -11.80 -5.83 2.30
CA VAL A 144 -11.12 -6.87 1.51
C VAL A 144 -12.13 -7.70 0.73
N ASN A 145 -11.88 -7.92 -0.55
CA ASN A 145 -12.64 -8.82 -1.41
C ASN A 145 -11.71 -9.73 -2.23
N SER A 146 -11.86 -11.04 -2.08
CA SER A 146 -11.03 -12.04 -2.76
C SER A 146 -9.52 -11.85 -2.55
N GLY A 147 -9.07 -11.64 -1.31
CA GLY A 147 -7.65 -11.43 -1.01
C GLY A 147 -7.26 -11.87 0.39
N ASP A 148 -5.98 -12.17 0.59
CA ASP A 148 -5.45 -12.72 1.84
C ASP A 148 -4.36 -11.81 2.44
N PRO A 149 -4.68 -10.54 2.73
CA PRO A 149 -3.68 -9.59 3.21
C PRO A 149 -3.21 -9.92 4.62
N ARG A 150 -2.01 -9.44 4.95
CA ARG A 150 -1.41 -9.63 6.27
C ARG A 150 -1.30 -8.29 6.97
N PHE A 151 -1.89 -8.16 8.14
CA PHE A 151 -1.77 -7.00 9.01
C PHE A 151 -0.94 -7.37 10.24
N ILE A 152 0.15 -6.64 10.45
CA ILE A 152 1.15 -6.96 11.48
C ILE A 152 1.46 -5.71 12.29
N ASN A 153 1.25 -5.73 13.60
CA ASN A 153 1.50 -4.57 14.48
C ASN A 153 0.76 -3.31 14.05
N CYS A 154 -0.47 -3.45 13.53
CA CYS A 154 -1.28 -2.32 13.11
C CYS A 154 -2.30 -1.93 14.18
N THR A 155 -2.71 -0.66 14.18
CA THR A 155 -3.85 -0.18 14.95
C THR A 155 -4.97 0.21 14.00
N ILE A 156 -6.16 -0.35 14.16
CA ILE A 156 -7.36 0.01 13.38
C ILE A 156 -8.39 0.52 14.39
N CYS A 157 -8.54 1.83 14.49
CA CYS A 157 -9.34 2.44 15.55
C CYS A 157 -10.19 3.63 15.13
N GLN A 158 -11.30 3.84 15.83
CA GLN A 158 -12.22 4.97 15.60
C GLN A 158 -12.73 5.08 14.16
N ASN A 159 -12.78 3.96 13.43
CA ASN A 159 -13.34 3.92 12.09
C ASN A 159 -14.85 3.63 12.15
N SER A 160 -15.58 4.16 11.18
CA SER A 160 -17.03 3.98 11.07
C SER A 160 -17.42 3.39 9.71
N ALA A 161 -18.43 2.52 9.69
CA ALA A 161 -19.06 2.12 8.45
C ALA A 161 -20.52 1.74 8.62
N THR A 162 -21.24 1.55 7.52
CA THR A 162 -22.54 0.85 7.57
C THR A 162 -22.30 -0.60 7.98
N SER A 163 -21.45 -1.33 7.26
CA SER A 163 -21.11 -2.73 7.53
C SER A 163 -19.64 -2.87 7.92
N GLY A 164 -19.36 -3.49 9.07
CA GLY A 164 -17.98 -3.74 9.53
C GLY A 164 -17.19 -2.45 9.79
N GLY A 165 -17.43 -1.80 10.93
CA GLY A 165 -16.83 -0.50 11.26
C GLY A 165 -15.31 -0.48 11.18
N ALA A 166 -14.65 -1.57 11.59
CA ALA A 166 -13.20 -1.72 11.46
C ALA A 166 -12.82 -2.35 10.11
N ILE A 167 -13.24 -3.60 9.92
CA ILE A 167 -12.82 -4.48 8.83
C ILE A 167 -14.07 -5.15 8.27
N TYR A 168 -14.16 -5.25 6.95
CA TYR A 168 -15.17 -6.04 6.26
C TYR A 168 -14.49 -6.96 5.22
N LEU A 169 -14.77 -8.27 5.29
CA LEU A 169 -14.14 -9.30 4.46
C LEU A 169 -15.19 -10.00 3.58
N VAL A 170 -14.84 -10.22 2.31
CA VAL A 170 -15.64 -10.98 1.34
C VAL A 170 -14.74 -12.00 0.66
N ASN A 171 -15.06 -13.30 0.78
CA ASN A 171 -14.29 -14.39 0.15
C ASN A 171 -12.77 -14.29 0.38
N SER A 172 -12.35 -14.01 1.62
CA SER A 172 -10.99 -13.56 1.96
C SER A 172 -10.51 -14.17 3.28
N ASP A 173 -9.23 -14.54 3.36
CA ASP A 173 -8.58 -15.03 4.59
C ASP A 173 -7.49 -14.04 5.03
N MET A 174 -7.90 -12.97 5.72
CA MET A 174 -6.99 -11.97 6.28
C MET A 174 -6.23 -12.51 7.50
N VAL A 175 -4.91 -12.32 7.55
CA VAL A 175 -4.08 -12.62 8.72
C VAL A 175 -3.90 -11.35 9.55
N ILE A 176 -4.28 -11.41 10.84
CA ILE A 176 -4.10 -10.32 11.80
C ILE A 176 -3.17 -10.79 12.91
N ASN A 177 -2.01 -10.15 13.04
CA ASN A 177 -1.00 -10.51 14.04
C ASN A 177 -0.58 -9.27 14.84
N SER A 178 -0.74 -9.35 16.16
CA SER A 178 -0.29 -8.31 17.09
C SER A 178 -0.91 -6.94 16.79
N CYS A 179 -2.14 -6.93 16.29
CA CYS A 179 -2.88 -5.70 15.97
C CYS A 179 -3.82 -5.30 17.10
N ILE A 180 -4.09 -4.00 17.18
CA ILE A 180 -5.13 -3.42 18.04
C ILE A 180 -6.31 -3.04 17.15
N ILE A 181 -7.50 -3.54 17.47
CA ILE A 181 -8.75 -3.17 16.79
C ILE A 181 -9.71 -2.68 17.85
N ALA A 182 -9.95 -1.36 17.90
CA ALA A 182 -10.67 -0.75 19.02
C ALA A 182 -11.53 0.44 18.60
N GLN A 183 -12.65 0.64 19.30
CA GLN A 183 -13.49 1.85 19.16
C GLN A 183 -14.04 2.07 17.73
N ASN A 184 -14.23 1.01 16.95
CA ASN A 184 -14.83 1.12 15.62
C ASN A 184 -16.35 0.91 15.70
N SER A 185 -17.12 1.56 14.83
CA SER A 185 -18.58 1.54 14.85
C SER A 185 -19.19 1.09 13.53
N ALA A 186 -20.12 0.14 13.58
CA ALA A 186 -21.01 -0.21 12.46
C ALA A 186 -22.44 0.26 12.76
N SER A 187 -23.20 0.66 11.75
CA SER A 187 -24.58 1.15 11.92
C SER A 187 -25.65 0.29 11.23
N GLY A 188 -25.26 -0.68 10.41
CA GLY A 188 -26.13 -1.62 9.70
C GLY A 188 -26.32 -2.96 10.39
#